data_AF-A0A2G9V7K3-F1
#
_entry.id   AF-A0A2G9V7K3-F1
#
_cell.length_a   1.000
_cell.length_b   1.000
_cell.length_c   1.000
_cell.angle_alpha   90.00
_cell.angle_beta   90.00
_cell.angle_gamma   90.00
#
_symmetry.space_group_name_H-M   'P 1'
#
loop_
_entity.id
_entity.type
_entity.pdbx_description
1 polymer ?
#
loop_
_entity_poly.entity_id
_entity_poly.type
_entity_poly.pdbx_seq_one_letter_code
_entity_poly.pdbx_strand_id
1 'polypeptide(L)'
;MKSLICFLVLFMGINACMKTIPGGGEIPGEPGEGPACTTCSPLTLVTTPCPVNYDCSNTGIEEPLTYSTNSRDCSTVACTVGQMFEAGQALPEVVCSDGSFSTVNGPVSQVACGLPCNACTQLTKNGLTCPPGHTCTSVSQREGQCPESYCPAGMMTADGVQVESLKCNTLGQWVYTDGIVYAAAQCELSCELCTTITNTGMPCPTGLICEPPTEREGTCKETYCPEGEMTGNTDRTALTLLTCSGGSEWIDGLDTVYTSAQCETRCDQCTALTKNGMTCPPGFICEDVTLQPGQCPNVACTEGTMKADPGMVEVTSLTCDGSSQWVDDQAAVYTSAHCEFPCTECPAPTNTGMDCPKGFICEPAETREGQCSEVFCSTGSLTANTERTPLTLLTCSTEAEWIDTQDVPYTLAQCETPCDQCSTPTNAGMTCLSGFVCTPVTVNTDGQCPVASCESGHMTAGDGRTTVPSLSCNGLAQWVDPQATVYTKAQCETGCLYCGDVNAGTGVTVKLEYNPTTWCKQYTLTGCPRGYRIGRTTITGVLTCDRFLRWTSGSYTGEAREANLVNASIVPDCQPIKRISGEKLLYMVHRIQKKNIEPSRRGVTGTTGKKNY
;
A
#
# COMPACT_ATOMS: atom_id res chain seq x y z
N MET A 1 7.69 -26.81 44.58
CA MET A 1 7.34 -26.26 45.91
C MET A 1 6.22 -27.11 46.49
N LYS A 2 6.41 -27.59 47.71
CA LYS A 2 5.52 -28.33 48.61
C LYS A 2 4.01 -28.20 48.30
N SER A 3 3.27 -29.31 48.19
CA SER A 3 2.15 -29.54 49.10
C SER A 3 1.68 -31.00 49.12
N LEU A 4 1.56 -31.46 50.35
CA LEU A 4 0.95 -32.66 50.89
C LEU A 4 -0.57 -32.66 50.64
N ILE A 5 -1.20 -33.84 50.55
CA ILE A 5 -2.45 -34.27 51.25
C ILE A 5 -3.19 -35.32 50.41
N CYS A 6 -3.09 -36.59 50.84
CA CYS A 6 -4.06 -37.64 50.58
C CYS A 6 -5.01 -37.72 51.80
N PHE A 7 -6.31 -37.81 51.55
CA PHE A 7 -7.35 -38.11 52.54
C PHE A 7 -8.39 -39.06 51.94
N LEU A 8 -9.02 -39.84 52.84
CA LEU A 8 -10.14 -40.80 52.70
C LEU A 8 -9.71 -42.21 52.27
N VAL A 9 -9.68 -43.24 53.14
CA VAL A 9 -10.65 -43.77 54.14
C VAL A 9 -11.95 -44.24 53.51
N LEU A 10 -12.11 -45.57 53.38
CA LEU A 10 -13.38 -46.26 53.58
C LEU A 10 -13.20 -47.76 53.91
N PHE A 11 -13.61 -48.07 55.14
CA PHE A 11 -14.13 -49.31 55.73
C PHE A 11 -14.18 -50.59 54.90
N MET A 12 -13.75 -51.72 55.51
CA MET A 12 -14.67 -52.72 56.09
C MET A 12 -13.88 -53.79 56.86
N GLY A 13 -13.99 -53.76 58.20
CA GLY A 13 -13.64 -54.88 59.07
C GLY A 13 -14.81 -55.87 59.11
N ILE A 14 -14.53 -57.15 58.88
CA ILE A 14 -15.53 -58.22 59.00
C ILE A 14 -15.38 -58.87 60.37
N ASN A 15 -16.50 -58.83 61.09
CA ASN A 15 -16.76 -59.43 62.39
C ASN A 15 -16.50 -60.95 62.39
N ALA A 16 -15.70 -61.43 63.33
CA ALA A 16 -15.75 -62.81 63.79
C ALA A 16 -16.96 -62.97 64.74
N CYS A 17 -18.09 -63.43 64.21
CA CYS A 17 -19.20 -63.91 65.05
C CYS A 17 -18.85 -65.30 65.59
N MET A 18 -18.42 -65.37 66.85
CA MET A 18 -18.48 -66.58 67.67
C MET A 18 -19.95 -66.99 67.82
N LYS A 19 -20.32 -68.14 67.27
CA LYS A 19 -21.61 -68.78 67.50
C LYS A 19 -21.48 -69.74 68.67
N THR A 20 -21.93 -69.30 69.84
CA THR A 20 -22.27 -70.16 70.98
C THR A 20 -23.52 -70.96 70.64
N ILE A 21 -23.42 -72.29 70.66
CA ILE A 21 -24.57 -73.20 70.63
C ILE A 21 -24.89 -73.60 72.08
N PRO A 22 -26.13 -73.44 72.56
CA PRO A 22 -26.54 -73.87 73.89
C PRO A 22 -26.76 -75.39 73.91
N GLY A 23 -26.24 -76.02 74.96
CA GLY A 23 -26.41 -77.44 75.22
C GLY A 23 -27.80 -77.81 75.70
N GLY A 24 -28.06 -79.12 75.64
CA GLY A 24 -29.17 -79.78 76.32
C GLY A 24 -29.72 -80.93 75.49
N GLY A 25 -29.30 -82.16 75.79
CA GLY A 25 -29.95 -83.35 75.24
C GLY A 25 -29.11 -84.62 75.31
N GLU A 26 -29.17 -85.27 76.48
CA GLU A 26 -29.20 -86.74 76.65
C GLU A 26 -27.95 -87.59 76.28
N ILE A 27 -27.34 -88.13 77.35
CA ILE A 27 -26.49 -89.33 77.38
C ILE A 27 -27.46 -90.54 77.34
N PRO A 28 -27.29 -91.56 76.47
CA PRO A 28 -26.52 -92.74 76.88
C PRO A 28 -25.77 -93.48 75.76
N GLY A 29 -24.58 -93.98 76.06
CA GLY A 29 -23.88 -94.97 75.24
C GLY A 29 -22.46 -95.18 75.69
N GLU A 30 -22.13 -96.43 76.04
CA GLU A 30 -20.79 -96.95 76.36
C GLU A 30 -19.71 -96.51 75.35
N PRO A 31 -18.40 -96.59 75.71
CA PRO A 31 -17.33 -96.42 74.73
C PRO A 31 -17.38 -97.59 73.75
N GLY A 32 -18.18 -97.44 72.69
CA GLY A 32 -18.11 -98.29 71.51
C GLY A 32 -16.70 -98.18 70.95
N GLU A 33 -16.08 -99.34 70.72
CA GLU A 33 -14.87 -99.48 69.94
C GLU A 33 -14.94 -98.54 68.73
N GLY A 34 -13.99 -97.60 68.63
CA GLY A 34 -13.87 -96.78 67.43
C GLY A 34 -13.83 -97.69 66.19
N PRO A 35 -14.41 -97.27 65.05
CA PRO A 35 -14.46 -98.09 63.85
C PRO A 35 -13.08 -98.67 63.58
N ALA A 36 -13.00 -100.00 63.54
CA ALA A 36 -11.74 -100.70 63.34
C ALA A 36 -11.12 -100.19 62.03
N CYS A 37 -9.88 -99.71 62.10
CA CYS A 37 -9.12 -99.28 60.95
C CYS A 37 -8.99 -100.47 59.99
N THR A 38 -9.86 -100.53 59.00
CA THR A 38 -9.88 -101.56 57.96
C THR A 38 -8.98 -101.12 56.81
N THR A 39 -8.49 -102.04 55.98
CA THR A 39 -7.69 -101.70 54.80
C THR A 39 -8.58 -101.04 53.73
N CYS A 40 -8.35 -99.76 53.43
CA CYS A 40 -9.03 -99.05 52.34
C CYS A 40 -8.43 -99.35 50.97
N SER A 41 -9.25 -99.25 49.93
CA SER A 41 -8.74 -99.21 48.55
C SER A 41 -7.94 -97.92 48.30
N PRO A 42 -6.85 -97.97 47.53
CA PRO A 42 -6.05 -96.78 47.22
C PRO A 42 -6.90 -95.74 46.46
N LEU A 43 -6.69 -94.46 46.80
CA LEU A 43 -7.32 -93.33 46.11
C LEU A 43 -6.87 -93.24 44.65
N THR A 44 -7.77 -92.75 43.78
CA THR A 44 -7.42 -92.45 42.38
C THR A 44 -6.83 -91.04 42.31
N LEU A 45 -5.60 -90.92 41.81
CA LEU A 45 -5.01 -89.61 41.53
C LEU A 45 -5.61 -89.03 40.24
N VAL A 46 -6.10 -87.80 40.32
CA VAL A 46 -6.59 -87.02 39.18
C VAL A 46 -5.79 -85.73 39.04
N THR A 47 -5.68 -85.20 37.82
CA THR A 47 -5.01 -83.92 37.56
C THR A 47 -5.99 -82.74 37.54
N THR A 48 -7.30 -83.01 37.53
CA THR A 48 -8.37 -82.00 37.48
C THR A 48 -9.59 -82.45 38.30
N PRO A 49 -10.34 -81.53 38.94
CA PRO A 49 -10.17 -80.07 38.91
C PRO A 49 -8.99 -79.62 39.80
N CYS A 50 -8.08 -78.84 39.23
CA CYS A 50 -6.99 -78.22 39.97
C CYS A 50 -7.32 -76.75 40.27
N PRO A 51 -7.14 -76.27 41.50
CA PRO A 51 -7.40 -74.87 41.83
C PRO A 51 -6.47 -73.90 41.09
N VAL A 52 -6.94 -72.65 40.92
CA VAL A 52 -6.10 -71.54 40.45
C VAL A 52 -4.93 -71.35 41.42
N ASN A 53 -3.74 -71.03 40.90
CA ASN A 53 -2.46 -70.91 41.60
C ASN A 53 -1.81 -72.23 42.03
N TYR A 54 -2.30 -73.38 41.58
CA TYR A 54 -1.70 -74.68 41.86
C TYR A 54 -1.40 -75.45 40.58
N ASP A 55 -0.21 -76.02 40.49
CA ASP A 55 0.16 -76.97 39.44
C ASP A 55 -0.11 -78.39 39.93
N CYS A 56 -1.12 -79.05 39.37
CA CYS A 56 -1.47 -80.45 39.65
C CYS A 56 -0.95 -81.43 38.58
N SER A 57 -0.12 -80.95 37.63
CA SER A 57 0.55 -81.81 36.67
C SER A 57 1.72 -82.52 37.38
N ASN A 58 1.40 -83.60 38.10
CA ASN A 58 2.37 -84.43 38.86
C ASN A 58 3.31 -85.22 37.93
N THR A 59 3.93 -84.54 36.97
CA THR A 59 4.89 -85.12 36.03
C THR A 59 6.24 -85.24 36.73
N GLY A 60 6.59 -86.44 37.20
CA GLY A 60 7.92 -86.74 37.74
C GLY A 60 8.00 -87.21 39.20
N ILE A 61 6.87 -87.37 39.89
CA ILE A 61 6.85 -88.03 41.21
C ILE A 61 6.42 -89.48 41.01
N GLU A 62 7.31 -90.44 41.24
CA GLU A 62 7.01 -91.89 41.10
C GLU A 62 5.88 -92.35 42.03
N GLU A 63 5.76 -91.74 43.21
CA GLU A 63 4.69 -91.97 44.18
C GLU A 63 4.13 -90.63 44.68
N PRO A 64 3.04 -90.11 44.08
CA PRO A 64 2.49 -88.78 44.41
C PRO A 64 1.65 -88.75 45.69
N LEU A 65 1.25 -89.92 46.20
CA LEU A 65 0.51 -90.08 47.44
C LEU A 65 1.36 -90.87 48.44
N THR A 66 1.49 -90.36 49.65
CA THR A 66 2.12 -91.05 50.78
C THR A 66 1.04 -91.54 51.72
N TYR A 67 1.05 -92.84 52.00
CA TYR A 67 0.21 -93.47 52.99
C TYR A 67 0.97 -93.60 54.32
N SER A 68 0.36 -93.15 55.41
CA SER A 68 0.91 -93.27 56.76
C SER A 68 -0.15 -93.82 57.72
N THR A 69 0.19 -94.04 58.99
CA THR A 69 -0.80 -94.34 60.03
C THR A 69 -0.88 -93.18 61.02
N ASN A 70 -2.09 -92.82 61.44
CA ASN A 70 -2.28 -91.85 62.53
C ASN A 70 -2.11 -92.52 63.90
N SER A 71 -2.30 -91.75 64.99
CA SER A 71 -2.17 -92.22 66.37
C SER A 71 -3.20 -93.28 66.79
N ARG A 72 -4.12 -93.67 65.89
CA ARG A 72 -5.13 -94.72 66.09
C ARG A 72 -4.90 -95.93 65.18
N ASP A 73 -3.73 -96.03 64.54
CA ASP A 73 -3.37 -97.06 63.56
C ASP A 73 -4.24 -97.06 62.28
N CYS A 74 -4.97 -95.98 62.00
CA CYS A 74 -5.73 -95.82 60.77
C CYS A 74 -4.84 -95.29 59.65
N SER A 75 -4.96 -95.87 58.45
CA SER A 75 -4.27 -95.38 57.26
C SER A 75 -4.72 -93.96 56.93
N THR A 76 -3.79 -93.02 56.87
CA THR A 76 -4.00 -91.67 56.36
C THR A 76 -3.27 -91.51 55.05
N VAL A 77 -3.77 -90.61 54.21
CA VAL A 77 -3.17 -90.30 52.92
C VAL A 77 -2.94 -88.80 52.81
N ALA A 78 -1.76 -88.44 52.31
CA ALA A 78 -1.39 -87.08 51.99
C ALA A 78 -0.67 -87.06 50.65
N CYS A 79 -0.63 -85.90 50.02
CA CYS A 79 0.27 -85.69 48.88
C CYS A 79 1.71 -85.74 49.36
N THR A 80 2.53 -86.51 48.66
CA THR A 80 3.97 -86.62 48.94
C THR A 80 4.65 -85.25 48.84
N VAL A 81 4.18 -84.44 47.90
CA VAL A 81 4.59 -83.05 47.71
C VAL A 81 3.35 -82.20 47.41
N GLY A 82 3.27 -81.02 48.05
CA GLY A 82 2.19 -80.07 47.83
C GLY A 82 0.95 -80.29 48.70
N GLN A 83 -0.15 -79.67 48.30
CA GLN A 83 -1.44 -79.75 48.97
C GLN A 83 -2.36 -80.72 48.23
N MET A 84 -3.24 -81.39 48.99
CA MET A 84 -4.23 -82.31 48.46
C MET A 84 -5.54 -81.59 48.22
N PHE A 85 -6.20 -81.91 47.10
CA PHE A 85 -7.47 -81.31 46.69
C PHE A 85 -8.47 -82.37 46.24
N GLU A 86 -9.75 -82.11 46.48
CA GLU A 86 -10.87 -82.85 45.86
C GLU A 86 -11.83 -81.84 45.26
N ALA A 87 -12.20 -82.03 43.99
CA ALA A 87 -13.06 -81.11 43.24
C ALA A 87 -12.64 -79.62 43.33
N GLY A 88 -11.33 -79.34 43.42
CA GLY A 88 -10.77 -77.99 43.53
C GLY A 88 -10.77 -77.37 44.94
N GLN A 89 -11.18 -78.11 45.98
CA GLN A 89 -11.14 -77.66 47.37
C GLN A 89 -9.99 -78.33 48.14
N ALA A 90 -9.30 -77.56 48.99
CA ALA A 90 -8.18 -78.07 49.79
C ALA A 90 -8.65 -79.08 50.85
N LEU A 91 -7.92 -80.19 50.96
CA LEU A 91 -8.19 -81.27 51.91
C LEU A 91 -7.12 -81.28 53.01
N PRO A 92 -7.49 -81.04 54.29
CA PRO A 92 -6.53 -80.95 55.39
C PRO A 92 -6.04 -82.30 55.92
N GLU A 93 -6.89 -83.35 55.93
CA GLU A 93 -6.51 -84.71 56.33
C GLU A 93 -7.54 -85.72 55.79
N VAL A 94 -7.09 -86.82 55.21
CA VAL A 94 -7.95 -87.90 54.69
C VAL A 94 -7.60 -89.20 55.42
N VAL A 95 -8.59 -89.76 56.12
CA VAL A 95 -8.43 -90.92 56.99
C VAL A 95 -9.25 -92.09 56.45
N CYS A 96 -8.65 -93.28 56.46
CA CYS A 96 -9.34 -94.52 56.14
C CYS A 96 -10.24 -94.94 57.32
N SER A 97 -11.54 -95.05 57.06
CA SER A 97 -12.54 -95.54 58.00
C SER A 97 -13.55 -96.40 57.26
N ASP A 98 -13.86 -97.59 57.80
CA ASP A 98 -14.88 -98.50 57.24
C ASP A 98 -14.66 -98.83 55.75
N GLY A 99 -13.41 -99.10 55.36
CA GLY A 99 -13.03 -99.49 53.99
C GLY A 99 -13.03 -98.37 52.95
N SER A 100 -13.32 -97.12 53.33
CA SER A 100 -13.25 -95.94 52.46
C SER A 100 -12.43 -94.80 53.07
N PHE A 101 -11.71 -94.06 52.23
CA PHE A 101 -11.07 -92.82 52.65
C PHE A 101 -12.13 -91.73 52.80
N SER A 102 -12.11 -90.99 53.89
CA SER A 102 -13.05 -89.91 54.15
C SER A 102 -12.40 -88.71 54.83
N THR A 103 -13.03 -87.56 54.72
CA THR A 103 -12.77 -86.37 55.53
C THR A 103 -13.96 -86.07 56.42
N VAL A 104 -13.85 -85.02 57.25
CA VAL A 104 -14.99 -84.45 57.98
C VAL A 104 -16.18 -84.05 57.08
N ASN A 105 -15.95 -83.90 55.77
CA ASN A 105 -16.95 -83.45 54.80
C ASN A 105 -17.54 -84.60 53.95
N GLY A 106 -17.08 -85.84 54.10
CA GLY A 106 -17.60 -87.00 53.37
C GLY A 106 -16.54 -87.96 52.81
N PRO A 107 -16.96 -89.01 52.09
CA PRO A 107 -16.07 -89.97 51.46
C PRO A 107 -15.32 -89.34 50.28
N VAL A 108 -14.03 -89.68 50.16
CA VAL A 108 -13.11 -89.23 49.12
C VAL A 108 -12.73 -90.42 48.25
N SER A 109 -12.88 -90.28 46.93
CA SER A 109 -12.50 -91.34 45.97
C SER A 109 -11.46 -90.91 44.96
N GLN A 110 -11.33 -89.60 44.73
CA GLN A 110 -10.40 -88.99 43.80
C GLN A 110 -9.73 -87.78 44.44
N VAL A 111 -8.41 -87.66 44.28
CA VAL A 111 -7.64 -86.52 44.80
C VAL A 111 -6.68 -86.00 43.76
N ALA A 112 -6.45 -84.69 43.77
CA ALA A 112 -5.39 -84.03 43.04
C ALA A 112 -4.33 -83.52 44.02
N CYS A 113 -3.06 -83.76 43.70
CA CYS A 113 -1.94 -83.15 44.42
C CYS A 113 -1.44 -81.96 43.63
N GLY A 114 -1.38 -80.79 44.26
CA GLY A 114 -0.96 -79.56 43.62
C GLY A 114 0.08 -78.80 44.44
N LEU A 115 1.09 -78.27 43.76
CA LEU A 115 2.07 -77.36 44.34
C LEU A 115 1.69 -75.91 44.04
N PRO A 116 1.88 -74.96 44.99
CA PRO A 116 1.61 -73.55 44.71
C PRO A 116 2.58 -73.05 43.63
N CYS A 117 2.04 -72.37 42.63
CA CYS A 117 2.79 -71.79 41.51
C CYS A 117 2.50 -70.30 41.36
N ASN A 118 2.22 -69.58 42.44
CA ASN A 118 1.94 -68.13 42.46
C ASN A 118 3.02 -67.30 43.15
N ALA A 119 4.17 -67.90 43.46
CA ALA A 119 5.25 -67.25 44.18
C ALA A 119 6.21 -66.43 43.29
N CYS A 120 6.00 -66.41 41.97
CA CYS A 120 6.89 -65.69 41.07
C CYS A 120 6.82 -64.17 41.28
N THR A 121 7.99 -63.55 41.42
CA THR A 121 8.12 -62.10 41.45
C THR A 121 7.82 -61.49 40.09
N GLN A 122 7.22 -60.29 40.06
CA GLN A 122 6.96 -59.59 38.80
C GLN A 122 8.27 -59.40 38.00
N LEU A 123 8.27 -59.80 36.73
CA LEU A 123 9.40 -59.59 35.82
C LEU A 123 9.60 -58.09 35.61
N THR A 124 10.86 -57.67 35.67
CA THR A 124 11.25 -56.27 35.40
C THR A 124 12.05 -56.21 34.10
N LYS A 125 12.20 -55.00 33.55
CA LYS A 125 13.07 -54.75 32.38
C LYS A 125 14.54 -54.52 32.75
N ASN A 126 14.88 -54.64 34.03
CA ASN A 126 16.21 -54.25 34.49
C ASN A 126 17.27 -55.15 33.84
N GLY A 127 18.25 -54.53 33.17
CA GLY A 127 19.31 -55.25 32.45
C GLY A 127 19.00 -55.58 30.99
N LEU A 128 17.78 -55.28 30.50
CA LEU A 128 17.43 -55.38 29.09
C LEU A 128 17.57 -54.03 28.40
N THR A 129 18.16 -54.02 27.21
CA THR A 129 18.19 -52.85 26.33
C THR A 129 17.04 -52.93 25.33
N CYS A 130 16.36 -51.81 25.09
CA CYS A 130 15.36 -51.76 24.03
C CYS A 130 16.04 -51.66 22.66
N PRO A 131 15.71 -52.54 21.69
CA PRO A 131 16.27 -52.43 20.34
C PRO A 131 15.93 -51.10 19.68
N PRO A 132 16.79 -50.54 18.81
CA PRO A 132 16.42 -49.43 17.94
C PRO A 132 15.15 -49.75 17.12
N GLY A 133 14.32 -48.75 16.86
CA GLY A 133 13.06 -48.93 16.13
C GLY A 133 11.93 -49.55 16.96
N HIS A 134 12.12 -49.74 18.27
CA HIS A 134 11.13 -50.36 19.15
C HIS A 134 10.81 -49.49 20.37
N THR A 135 9.58 -49.59 20.84
CA THR A 135 9.19 -49.15 22.19
C THR A 135 9.05 -50.36 23.10
N CYS A 136 9.70 -50.31 24.27
CA CYS A 136 9.71 -51.43 25.20
C CYS A 136 8.79 -51.19 26.40
N THR A 137 7.81 -52.06 26.60
CA THR A 137 6.83 -52.02 27.70
C THR A 137 6.99 -53.22 28.64
N SER A 138 6.46 -53.10 29.86
CA SER A 138 6.57 -54.18 30.83
C SER A 138 5.63 -55.30 30.41
N VAL A 139 6.04 -56.54 30.62
CA VAL A 139 5.20 -57.71 30.33
C VAL A 139 3.93 -57.71 31.19
N SER A 140 2.82 -58.10 30.58
CA SER A 140 1.55 -58.28 31.29
C SER A 140 1.48 -59.67 31.92
N GLN A 141 0.57 -59.83 32.88
CA GLN A 141 0.25 -61.13 33.47
C GLN A 141 -1.22 -61.45 33.20
N ARG A 142 -1.49 -62.69 32.79
CA ARG A 142 -2.86 -63.22 32.71
C ARG A 142 -3.07 -64.31 33.75
N GLU A 143 -4.30 -64.38 34.25
CA GLU A 143 -4.71 -65.44 35.15
C GLU A 143 -4.84 -66.76 34.37
N GLY A 144 -4.29 -67.82 34.96
CA GLY A 144 -4.37 -69.19 34.49
C GLY A 144 -4.25 -70.13 35.69
N GLN A 145 -4.16 -71.43 35.45
CA GLN A 145 -3.89 -72.39 36.53
C GLN A 145 -2.62 -72.02 37.31
N CYS A 146 -1.57 -71.63 36.58
CA CYS A 146 -0.44 -70.87 37.12
C CYS A 146 -0.37 -69.51 36.40
N PRO A 147 0.08 -68.41 37.06
CA PRO A 147 0.27 -67.12 36.41
C PRO A 147 1.17 -67.24 35.19
N GLU A 148 0.78 -66.55 34.13
CA GLU A 148 1.50 -66.51 32.86
C GLU A 148 1.83 -65.06 32.50
N SER A 149 3.11 -64.80 32.23
CA SER A 149 3.58 -63.52 31.74
C SER A 149 3.65 -63.53 30.22
N TYR A 150 3.14 -62.49 29.57
CA TYR A 150 3.06 -62.41 28.11
C TYR A 150 3.04 -60.96 27.64
N CYS A 151 3.19 -60.78 26.34
CA CYS A 151 3.01 -59.48 25.68
C CYS A 151 1.65 -59.42 24.99
N PRO A 152 0.75 -58.49 25.39
CA PRO A 152 -0.54 -58.30 24.71
C PRO A 152 -0.38 -57.88 23.25
N ALA A 153 0.70 -57.16 22.96
CA ALA A 153 1.12 -56.75 21.63
C ALA A 153 2.65 -56.76 21.56
N GLY A 154 3.18 -56.96 20.36
CA GLY A 154 4.62 -57.05 20.12
C GLY A 154 5.21 -58.42 20.47
N MET A 155 6.54 -58.46 20.53
CA MET A 155 7.32 -59.68 20.81
C MET A 155 7.81 -59.65 22.25
N MET A 156 7.79 -60.78 22.95
CA MET A 156 8.36 -60.87 24.30
C MET A 156 9.83 -61.26 24.22
N THR A 157 10.70 -60.49 24.86
CA THR A 157 12.12 -60.80 25.02
C THR A 157 12.41 -61.00 26.49
N ALA A 158 12.90 -62.20 26.85
CA ALA A 158 13.26 -62.59 28.20
C ALA A 158 14.77 -62.89 28.28
N ASP A 159 15.49 -62.20 29.16
CA ASP A 159 16.96 -62.25 29.28
C ASP A 159 17.71 -62.16 27.92
N GLY A 160 17.15 -61.39 26.97
CA GLY A 160 17.70 -61.21 25.61
C GLY A 160 17.30 -62.27 24.58
N VAL A 161 16.46 -63.24 24.96
CA VAL A 161 15.94 -64.30 24.08
C VAL A 161 14.46 -64.08 23.80
N GLN A 162 14.04 -64.25 22.56
CA GLN A 162 12.66 -64.10 22.17
C GLN A 162 11.82 -65.32 22.61
N VAL A 163 10.72 -65.09 23.32
CA VAL A 163 9.79 -66.10 23.84
C VAL A 163 8.34 -65.69 23.54
N GLU A 164 7.40 -66.62 23.62
CA GLU A 164 5.97 -66.29 23.43
C GLU A 164 5.28 -65.86 24.73
N SER A 165 5.56 -66.58 25.81
CA SER A 165 5.06 -66.33 27.16
C SER A 165 5.88 -67.11 28.18
N LEU A 166 5.89 -66.70 29.44
CA LEU A 166 6.56 -67.41 30.52
C LEU A 166 5.54 -67.88 31.56
N LYS A 167 5.65 -69.11 32.03
CA LYS A 167 4.78 -69.67 33.08
C LYS A 167 5.51 -69.68 34.42
N CYS A 168 4.80 -69.32 35.47
CA CYS A 168 5.34 -69.46 36.81
C CYS A 168 5.34 -70.93 37.23
N ASN A 169 6.50 -71.46 37.59
CA ASN A 169 6.63 -72.83 38.11
C ASN A 169 6.43 -72.89 39.63
N THR A 170 6.47 -74.11 40.16
CA THR A 170 6.28 -74.41 41.58
C THR A 170 7.45 -73.97 42.48
N LEU A 171 8.58 -73.56 41.90
CA LEU A 171 9.73 -73.00 42.59
C LEU A 171 9.70 -71.46 42.64
N GLY A 172 8.64 -70.83 42.13
CA GLY A 172 8.54 -69.37 42.04
C GLY A 172 9.45 -68.77 40.96
N GLN A 173 9.75 -69.55 39.92
CA GLN A 173 10.58 -69.12 38.79
C GLN A 173 9.75 -69.02 37.51
N TRP A 174 10.06 -68.03 36.68
CA TRP A 174 9.48 -67.90 35.35
C TRP A 174 10.21 -68.82 34.37
N VAL A 175 9.48 -69.74 33.76
CA VAL A 175 10.06 -70.72 32.83
C VAL A 175 9.36 -70.71 31.47
N TYR A 176 10.14 -71.03 30.43
CA TYR A 176 9.62 -71.32 29.09
C TYR A 176 9.40 -72.82 28.88
N THR A 177 8.90 -73.23 27.70
CA THR A 177 8.52 -74.63 27.41
C THR A 177 9.68 -75.63 27.48
N ASP A 178 10.91 -75.15 27.47
CA ASP A 178 12.16 -75.92 27.58
C ASP A 178 12.67 -76.03 29.04
N GLY A 179 11.99 -75.42 30.00
CA GLY A 179 12.38 -75.39 31.41
C GLY A 179 13.49 -74.39 31.75
N ILE A 180 13.91 -73.54 30.81
CA ILE A 180 14.88 -72.47 31.07
C ILE A 180 14.23 -71.41 31.96
N VAL A 181 14.96 -70.96 32.98
CA VAL A 181 14.53 -69.93 33.95
C VAL A 181 14.96 -68.55 33.48
N TYR A 182 14.04 -67.60 33.54
CA TYR A 182 14.26 -66.21 33.16
C TYR A 182 14.04 -65.25 34.34
N ALA A 183 14.86 -64.20 34.42
CA ALA A 183 14.83 -63.23 35.51
C ALA A 183 14.29 -61.85 35.10
N ALA A 184 14.43 -61.48 33.82
CA ALA A 184 13.90 -60.23 33.26
C ALA A 184 13.15 -60.50 31.95
N ALA A 185 12.13 -59.69 31.68
CA ALA A 185 11.44 -59.71 30.40
C ALA A 185 10.83 -58.35 30.04
N GLN A 186 10.72 -58.07 28.74
CA GLN A 186 10.09 -56.88 28.19
C GLN A 186 9.26 -57.23 26.94
N CYS A 187 8.28 -56.39 26.62
CA CYS A 187 7.58 -56.42 25.35
C CYS A 187 8.20 -55.42 24.41
N GLU A 188 8.53 -55.84 23.20
CA GLU A 188 9.12 -55.04 22.14
C GLU A 188 8.06 -54.80 21.07
N LEU A 189 7.66 -53.54 20.90
CA LEU A 189 6.70 -53.14 19.89
C LEU A 189 7.43 -52.37 18.78
N SER A 190 7.33 -52.84 17.54
CA SER A 190 7.97 -52.20 16.39
C SER A 190 7.28 -50.88 16.05
N CYS A 191 8.07 -49.83 15.93
CA CYS A 191 7.66 -48.52 15.46
C CYS A 191 7.81 -48.36 13.92
N GLU A 192 8.15 -49.42 13.19
CA GLU A 192 8.36 -49.33 11.73
C GLU A 192 7.05 -49.26 10.93
N LEU A 193 5.93 -49.60 11.56
CA LEU A 193 4.65 -49.82 10.89
C LEU A 193 3.75 -48.58 10.81
N CYS A 194 4.15 -47.42 11.37
CA CYS A 194 3.38 -46.19 11.17
C CYS A 194 3.38 -45.79 9.68
N THR A 195 2.19 -45.57 9.14
CA THR A 195 2.05 -44.95 7.82
C THR A 195 2.49 -43.49 7.89
N THR A 196 3.06 -42.96 6.81
CA THR A 196 3.41 -41.53 6.73
C THR A 196 2.19 -40.68 7.07
N ILE A 197 2.33 -39.79 8.05
CA ILE A 197 1.28 -38.83 8.37
C ILE A 197 1.18 -37.80 7.24
N THR A 198 -0.03 -37.40 6.86
CA THR A 198 -0.26 -36.42 5.80
C THR A 198 -1.21 -35.33 6.28
N ASN A 199 -1.27 -34.23 5.52
CA ASN A 199 -2.27 -33.18 5.71
C ASN A 199 -3.60 -33.46 4.98
N THR A 200 -3.82 -34.70 4.53
CA THR A 200 -5.04 -35.06 3.78
C THR A 200 -6.28 -34.83 4.65
N GLY A 201 -7.25 -34.08 4.12
CA GLY A 201 -8.48 -33.76 4.84
C GLY A 201 -8.39 -32.52 5.74
N MET A 202 -7.22 -31.87 5.84
CA MET A 202 -7.04 -30.61 6.54
C MET A 202 -7.06 -29.44 5.53
N PRO A 203 -8.14 -28.64 5.45
CA PRO A 203 -8.17 -27.48 4.57
C PRO A 203 -7.21 -26.40 5.08
N CYS A 204 -6.40 -25.83 4.18
CA CYS A 204 -5.45 -24.79 4.54
C CYS A 204 -6.18 -23.45 4.80
N PRO A 205 -6.09 -22.86 6.00
CA PRO A 205 -6.76 -21.59 6.31
C PRO A 205 -6.11 -20.41 5.60
N THR A 206 -6.93 -19.45 5.14
CA THR A 206 -6.44 -18.21 4.48
C THR A 206 -5.40 -17.49 5.34
N GLY A 207 -4.34 -16.99 4.69
CA GLY A 207 -3.19 -16.34 5.33
C GLY A 207 -2.08 -17.32 5.75
N LEU A 208 -2.23 -18.62 5.46
CA LEU A 208 -1.25 -19.66 5.78
C LEU A 208 -0.84 -20.44 4.53
N ILE A 209 0.44 -20.82 4.50
CA ILE A 209 1.00 -21.87 3.64
C ILE A 209 0.94 -23.17 4.44
N CYS A 210 0.35 -24.22 3.86
CA CYS A 210 0.22 -25.51 4.53
C CYS A 210 0.98 -26.61 3.80
N GLU A 211 1.87 -27.27 4.51
CA GLU A 211 2.69 -28.36 4.00
C GLU A 211 2.53 -29.61 4.88
N PRO A 212 2.73 -30.83 4.34
CA PRO A 212 2.81 -32.02 5.16
C PRO A 212 4.04 -31.93 6.09
N PRO A 213 3.96 -32.47 7.33
CA PRO A 213 5.08 -32.47 8.25
C PRO A 213 6.22 -33.38 7.76
N THR A 214 7.43 -33.04 8.19
CA THR A 214 8.66 -33.75 7.80
C THR A 214 8.95 -34.88 8.76
N GLU A 215 9.27 -36.06 8.21
CA GLU A 215 9.68 -37.24 8.99
C GLU A 215 11.20 -37.22 9.26
N ARG A 216 11.61 -37.62 10.47
CA ARG A 216 13.01 -37.93 10.81
C ARG A 216 13.12 -39.25 11.56
N GLU A 217 14.28 -39.88 11.41
CA GLU A 217 14.63 -41.09 12.14
C GLU A 217 15.07 -40.76 13.57
N GLY A 218 14.40 -41.40 14.54
CA GLY A 218 14.72 -41.36 15.97
C GLY A 218 14.84 -42.78 16.54
N THR A 219 14.59 -42.96 17.85
CA THR A 219 14.40 -44.30 18.42
C THR A 219 13.15 -44.97 17.82
N CYS A 220 12.13 -44.17 17.54
CA CYS A 220 10.99 -44.46 16.67
C CYS A 220 10.86 -43.29 15.68
N LYS A 221 10.14 -43.48 14.57
CA LYS A 221 9.92 -42.41 13.58
C LYS A 221 9.26 -41.20 14.24
N GLU A 222 9.74 -40.01 13.92
CA GLU A 222 9.21 -38.75 14.43
C GLU A 222 8.76 -37.86 13.27
N THR A 223 7.69 -37.09 13.46
CA THR A 223 7.25 -36.07 12.50
C THR A 223 7.18 -34.70 13.15
N TYR A 224 7.63 -33.68 12.44
CA TYR A 224 7.73 -32.30 12.93
C TYR A 224 7.63 -31.30 11.79
N CYS A 225 7.49 -30.02 12.15
CA CYS A 225 7.53 -28.92 11.20
C CYS A 225 8.89 -28.21 11.28
N PRO A 226 9.70 -28.23 10.20
CA PRO A 226 10.96 -27.49 10.18
C PRO A 226 10.73 -25.98 10.21
N GLU A 227 9.62 -25.53 9.61
CA GLU A 227 9.14 -24.15 9.60
C GLU A 227 7.65 -24.13 9.94
N GLY A 228 7.20 -23.03 10.55
CA GLY A 228 5.79 -22.86 10.95
C GLY A 228 5.39 -23.62 12.22
N GLU A 229 4.09 -23.61 12.50
CA GLU A 229 3.48 -24.33 13.62
C GLU A 229 2.88 -25.66 13.13
N MET A 230 3.06 -26.75 13.87
CA MET A 230 2.41 -28.01 13.55
C MET A 230 1.01 -28.05 14.17
N THR A 231 -0.01 -28.38 13.39
CA THR A 231 -1.36 -28.65 13.90
C THR A 231 -1.81 -30.06 13.55
N GLY A 232 -2.49 -30.72 14.47
CA GLY A 232 -2.98 -32.09 14.33
C GLY A 232 -4.50 -32.16 14.18
N ASN A 233 -4.94 -33.07 13.32
CA ASN A 233 -6.33 -33.35 12.98
C ASN A 233 -7.13 -32.11 12.50
N THR A 234 -8.39 -32.31 12.09
CA THR A 234 -9.26 -31.22 11.61
C THR A 234 -9.55 -30.15 12.68
N ASP A 235 -9.42 -30.50 13.96
CA ASP A 235 -9.59 -29.59 15.09
C ASP A 235 -8.39 -28.65 15.30
N ARG A 236 -7.30 -28.86 14.56
CA ARG A 236 -6.08 -28.02 14.56
C ARG A 236 -5.48 -27.87 15.95
N THR A 237 -5.34 -28.99 16.66
CA THR A 237 -4.65 -29.00 17.96
C THR A 237 -3.18 -28.66 17.75
N ALA A 238 -2.64 -27.68 18.49
CA ALA A 238 -1.25 -27.28 18.35
C ALA A 238 -0.31 -28.39 18.85
N LEU A 239 0.68 -28.71 18.02
CA LEU A 239 1.66 -29.77 18.26
C LEU A 239 3.08 -29.25 18.07
N THR A 240 4.03 -29.95 18.69
CA THR A 240 5.47 -29.70 18.50
C THR A 240 6.17 -30.87 17.83
N LEU A 241 5.72 -32.10 18.13
CA LEU A 241 6.29 -33.35 17.65
C LEU A 241 5.22 -34.43 17.73
N LEU A 242 5.17 -35.33 16.75
CA LEU A 242 4.51 -36.62 16.93
C LEU A 242 5.56 -37.72 16.83
N THR A 243 5.41 -38.73 17.68
CA THR A 243 6.25 -39.93 17.68
C THR A 243 5.40 -41.11 17.26
N CYS A 244 5.93 -41.93 16.36
CA CYS A 244 5.32 -43.22 16.05
C CYS A 244 5.42 -44.13 17.26
N SER A 245 4.27 -44.56 17.78
CA SER A 245 4.19 -45.56 18.83
C SER A 245 4.42 -46.96 18.26
N GLY A 246 4.83 -47.90 19.11
CA GLY A 246 4.89 -49.31 18.74
C GLY A 246 3.53 -49.95 18.41
N GLY A 247 2.42 -49.23 18.62
CA GLY A 247 1.08 -49.61 18.18
C GLY A 247 0.78 -49.25 16.72
N SER A 248 1.75 -48.69 15.98
CA SER A 248 1.54 -48.12 14.63
C SER A 248 0.66 -46.87 14.61
N GLU A 249 0.69 -46.09 15.70
CA GLU A 249 -0.11 -44.87 15.86
C GLU A 249 0.81 -43.67 16.07
N TRP A 250 0.49 -42.52 15.45
CA TRP A 250 1.19 -41.27 15.72
C TRP A 250 0.63 -40.63 16.98
N ILE A 251 1.48 -40.43 17.98
CA ILE A 251 1.10 -39.89 19.28
C ILE A 251 1.89 -38.64 19.65
N ASP A 252 1.27 -37.76 20.43
CA ASP A 252 1.96 -36.63 21.07
C ASP A 252 2.59 -37.01 22.42
N GLY A 253 3.15 -36.03 23.13
CA GLY A 253 3.76 -36.24 24.46
C GLY A 253 2.76 -36.59 25.58
N LEU A 254 1.46 -36.64 25.29
CA LEU A 254 0.38 -37.03 26.20
C LEU A 254 -0.31 -38.33 25.76
N ASP A 255 0.29 -39.07 24.81
CA ASP A 255 -0.25 -40.31 24.22
C ASP A 255 -1.60 -40.11 23.48
N THR A 256 -1.89 -38.90 22.99
CA THR A 256 -3.08 -38.65 22.15
C THR A 256 -2.79 -39.07 20.71
N VAL A 257 -3.72 -39.82 20.09
CA VAL A 257 -3.53 -40.36 18.73
C VAL A 257 -3.96 -39.34 17.65
N TYR A 258 -3.13 -39.20 16.62
CA TYR A 258 -3.37 -38.34 15.46
C TYR A 258 -3.29 -39.14 14.17
N THR A 259 -4.16 -38.81 13.21
CA THR A 259 -4.21 -39.46 11.88
C THR A 259 -3.82 -38.51 10.76
N SER A 260 -3.79 -37.21 11.03
CA SER A 260 -3.37 -36.17 10.10
C SER A 260 -2.69 -35.03 10.86
N ALA A 261 -1.74 -34.38 10.21
CA ALA A 261 -1.07 -33.19 10.72
C ALA A 261 -0.61 -32.32 9.55
N GLN A 262 -0.47 -31.02 9.78
CA GLN A 262 0.02 -30.06 8.79
C GLN A 262 0.95 -29.03 9.45
N CYS A 263 1.94 -28.58 8.70
CA CYS A 263 2.75 -27.42 9.03
C CYS A 263 2.10 -26.18 8.49
N GLU A 264 1.96 -25.16 9.33
CA GLU A 264 1.29 -23.91 8.99
C GLU A 264 2.25 -22.75 9.16
N THR A 265 2.61 -22.12 8.04
CA THR A 265 3.48 -20.95 8.04
C THR A 265 2.67 -19.72 7.65
N ARG A 266 2.76 -18.65 8.44
CA ARG A 266 2.07 -17.39 8.14
C ARG A 266 2.66 -16.73 6.91
N CYS A 267 1.81 -16.42 5.95
CA CYS A 267 2.16 -15.65 4.77
C CYS A 267 1.37 -14.33 4.69
N ASP A 268 0.70 -13.90 5.77
CA ASP A 268 -0.08 -12.66 5.83
C ASP A 268 0.65 -11.50 6.53
N GLN A 269 1.95 -11.67 6.80
CA GLN A 269 2.75 -10.75 7.62
C GLN A 269 3.67 -9.82 6.79
N CYS A 270 3.59 -9.84 5.46
CA CYS A 270 4.38 -8.93 4.66
C CYS A 270 3.99 -7.46 4.90
N THR A 271 5.01 -6.61 4.97
CA THR A 271 4.79 -5.16 5.01
C THR A 271 4.25 -4.70 3.65
N ALA A 272 3.28 -3.78 3.64
CA ALA A 272 2.74 -3.24 2.40
C ALA A 272 3.87 -2.70 1.50
N LEU A 273 3.90 -3.11 0.23
CA LEU A 273 4.83 -2.54 -0.74
C LEU A 273 4.47 -1.07 -0.96
N THR A 274 5.50 -0.23 -0.95
CA THR A 274 5.35 1.20 -1.23
C THR A 274 6.26 1.57 -2.39
N LYS A 275 5.91 2.63 -3.12
CA LYS A 275 6.80 3.23 -4.14
C LYS A 275 8.00 3.99 -3.58
N ASN A 276 8.23 3.95 -2.27
CA ASN A 276 9.28 4.74 -1.63
C ASN A 276 10.66 4.28 -2.10
N GLY A 277 11.46 5.22 -2.61
CA GLY A 277 12.79 4.94 -3.16
C GLY A 277 12.81 4.59 -4.64
N MET A 278 11.64 4.43 -5.28
CA MET A 278 11.53 4.25 -6.72
C MET A 278 11.20 5.58 -7.41
N THR A 279 11.87 5.86 -8.52
CA THR A 279 11.57 7.05 -9.36
C THR A 279 10.78 6.62 -10.58
N CYS A 280 9.63 7.25 -10.81
CA CYS A 280 8.86 7.03 -12.03
C CYS A 280 9.61 7.63 -13.25
N PRO A 281 9.87 6.86 -14.32
CA PRO A 281 10.54 7.38 -15.50
C PRO A 281 9.66 8.40 -16.26
N PRO A 282 10.25 9.40 -16.94
CA PRO A 282 9.50 10.28 -17.84
C PRO A 282 8.78 9.48 -18.95
N GLY A 283 7.57 9.90 -19.31
CA GLY A 283 6.70 9.19 -20.23
C GLY A 283 5.84 8.10 -19.57
N PHE A 284 5.85 7.99 -18.25
CA PHE A 284 5.05 7.03 -17.50
C PHE A 284 4.37 7.66 -16.27
N ILE A 285 3.17 7.16 -15.95
CA ILE A 285 2.50 7.36 -14.67
C ILE A 285 2.76 6.13 -13.81
N CYS A 286 3.08 6.34 -12.52
CA CYS A 286 3.34 5.24 -11.59
C CYS A 286 2.30 5.20 -10.47
N GLU A 287 1.60 4.08 -10.38
CA GLU A 287 0.60 3.81 -9.34
C GLU A 287 1.05 2.70 -8.39
N ASP A 288 0.42 2.64 -7.22
CA ASP A 288 0.68 1.57 -6.26
C ASP A 288 0.11 0.24 -6.79
N VAL A 289 0.73 -0.87 -6.39
CA VAL A 289 0.32 -2.23 -6.78
C VAL A 289 -0.97 -2.66 -6.08
N THR A 290 -1.78 -3.49 -6.73
CA THR A 290 -3.09 -3.89 -6.22
C THR A 290 -3.05 -5.27 -5.58
N LEU A 291 -3.63 -5.42 -4.39
CA LEU A 291 -3.84 -6.69 -3.71
C LEU A 291 -4.83 -7.58 -4.46
N GLN A 292 -4.40 -8.79 -4.80
CA GLN A 292 -5.19 -9.82 -5.46
C GLN A 292 -5.74 -10.83 -4.44
N PRO A 293 -6.93 -11.42 -4.70
CA PRO A 293 -7.48 -12.48 -3.86
C PRO A 293 -6.63 -13.76 -3.98
N GLY A 294 -6.26 -14.35 -2.85
CA GLY A 294 -5.45 -15.55 -2.81
C GLY A 294 -5.35 -16.16 -1.41
N GLN A 295 -4.74 -17.35 -1.33
CA GLN A 295 -4.44 -18.01 -0.06
C GLN A 295 -3.45 -17.17 0.77
N CYS A 296 -2.42 -16.66 0.10
CA CYS A 296 -1.50 -15.66 0.61
C CYS A 296 -1.74 -14.33 -0.13
N PRO A 297 -1.47 -13.18 0.50
CA PRO A 297 -1.45 -11.89 -0.17
C PRO A 297 -0.57 -11.95 -1.43
N ASN A 298 -1.18 -11.62 -2.55
CA ASN A 298 -0.51 -11.45 -3.84
C ASN A 298 -0.74 -10.01 -4.29
N VAL A 299 0.26 -9.38 -4.89
CA VAL A 299 0.11 -8.08 -5.52
C VAL A 299 0.46 -8.17 -6.99
N ALA A 300 -0.30 -7.44 -7.80
CA ALA A 300 -0.06 -7.32 -9.23
C ALA A 300 -0.61 -5.99 -9.73
N CYS A 301 -0.19 -5.60 -10.93
CA CYS A 301 -0.79 -4.50 -11.66
C CYS A 301 -2.03 -5.01 -12.40
N THR A 302 -3.16 -4.32 -12.23
CA THR A 302 -4.39 -4.62 -13.00
C THR A 302 -4.19 -4.27 -14.48
N GLU A 303 -3.44 -3.20 -14.72
CA GLU A 303 -3.04 -2.68 -16.02
C GLU A 303 -1.62 -2.11 -15.90
N GLY A 304 -0.93 -1.93 -17.03
CA GLY A 304 0.46 -1.46 -17.04
C GLY A 304 1.48 -2.56 -16.75
N THR A 305 2.73 -2.14 -16.48
CA THR A 305 3.87 -3.03 -16.24
C THR A 305 4.35 -2.90 -14.80
N MET A 306 4.40 -4.00 -14.04
CA MET A 306 4.89 -3.96 -12.66
C MET A 306 6.42 -3.89 -12.65
N LYS A 307 6.97 -2.89 -11.96
CA LYS A 307 8.39 -2.80 -11.64
C LYS A 307 8.59 -3.03 -10.14
N ALA A 308 9.63 -3.76 -9.78
CA ALA A 308 9.98 -4.05 -8.39
C ALA A 308 11.48 -3.79 -8.12
N ASP A 309 11.78 -3.39 -6.89
CA ASP A 309 13.15 -3.13 -6.40
C ASP A 309 13.56 -4.19 -5.36
N PRO A 310 14.81 -4.70 -5.37
CA PRO A 310 16.01 -4.13 -5.99
C PRO A 310 16.13 -4.29 -7.52
N GLY A 311 16.47 -3.19 -8.21
CA GLY A 311 16.95 -3.19 -9.59
C GLY A 311 15.93 -2.75 -10.66
N MET A 312 14.75 -2.25 -10.26
CA MET A 312 13.68 -1.85 -11.19
C MET A 312 13.34 -2.95 -12.21
N VAL A 313 13.28 -4.19 -11.73
CA VAL A 313 13.05 -5.38 -12.56
C VAL A 313 11.57 -5.49 -12.87
N GLU A 314 11.27 -5.92 -14.09
CA GLU A 314 9.91 -6.23 -14.50
C GLU A 314 9.47 -7.57 -13.94
N VAL A 315 8.37 -7.57 -13.20
CA VAL A 315 7.77 -8.77 -12.62
C VAL A 315 6.30 -8.86 -13.02
N THR A 316 5.70 -10.05 -12.94
CA THR A 316 4.27 -10.21 -13.25
C THR A 316 3.40 -10.04 -12.01
N SER A 317 3.86 -10.58 -10.88
CA SER A 317 3.19 -10.48 -9.58
C SER A 317 4.19 -10.80 -8.48
N LEU A 318 3.93 -10.33 -7.26
CA LEU A 318 4.68 -10.73 -6.07
C LEU A 318 3.73 -11.38 -5.08
N THR A 319 4.17 -12.46 -4.45
CA THR A 319 3.42 -13.17 -3.41
C THR A 319 4.17 -13.04 -2.09
N CYS A 320 3.44 -12.80 -1.00
CA CYS A 320 4.03 -12.84 0.33
C CYS A 320 4.37 -14.29 0.70
N ASP A 321 5.62 -14.55 1.03
CA ASP A 321 6.08 -15.86 1.46
C ASP A 321 5.94 -16.09 2.97
N GLY A 322 6.30 -17.30 3.42
CA GLY A 322 6.29 -17.67 4.83
C GLY A 322 7.32 -16.93 5.70
N SER A 323 8.26 -16.21 5.09
CA SER A 323 9.29 -15.42 5.75
C SER A 323 8.94 -13.93 5.86
N SER A 324 7.70 -13.55 5.54
CA SER A 324 7.25 -12.15 5.49
C SER A 324 7.98 -11.30 4.44
N GLN A 325 8.38 -11.93 3.34
CA GLN A 325 9.04 -11.30 2.20
C GLN A 325 8.15 -11.36 0.95
N TRP A 326 8.19 -10.31 0.13
CA TRP A 326 7.55 -10.33 -1.18
C TRP A 326 8.48 -10.99 -2.18
N VAL A 327 8.01 -12.07 -2.80
CA VAL A 327 8.80 -12.84 -3.76
C VAL A 327 8.09 -13.03 -5.10
N ASP A 328 8.88 -13.14 -6.17
CA ASP A 328 8.39 -13.58 -7.49
C ASP A 328 8.36 -15.12 -7.61
N ASP A 329 8.06 -15.63 -8.80
CA ASP A 329 8.00 -17.07 -9.10
C ASP A 329 9.37 -17.74 -9.13
N GLN A 330 10.47 -16.98 -9.13
CA GLN A 330 11.84 -17.47 -8.97
C GLN A 330 12.38 -17.31 -7.54
N ALA A 331 11.52 -16.93 -6.58
CA ALA A 331 11.86 -16.67 -5.19
C ALA A 331 12.87 -15.51 -4.99
N ALA A 332 12.95 -14.56 -5.92
CA ALA A 332 13.70 -13.33 -5.69
C ALA A 332 12.91 -12.39 -4.77
N VAL A 333 13.60 -11.73 -3.83
CA VAL A 333 12.98 -10.90 -2.78
C VAL A 333 12.95 -9.43 -3.18
N TYR A 334 11.79 -8.79 -2.98
CA TYR A 334 11.57 -7.38 -3.29
C TYR A 334 11.02 -6.61 -2.08
N THR A 335 11.33 -5.32 -2.01
CA THR A 335 10.94 -4.45 -0.88
C THR A 335 10.02 -3.30 -1.28
N SER A 336 9.93 -3.02 -2.58
CA SER A 336 9.07 -1.99 -3.15
C SER A 336 8.65 -2.39 -4.56
N ALA A 337 7.48 -1.93 -4.98
CA ALA A 337 6.98 -2.12 -6.33
C ALA A 337 5.95 -1.04 -6.70
N HIS A 338 5.84 -0.75 -7.99
CA HIS A 338 4.81 0.13 -8.57
C HIS A 338 4.40 -0.37 -9.96
N CYS A 339 3.28 0.14 -10.45
CA CYS A 339 2.77 -0.12 -11.80
C CYS A 339 3.11 1.05 -12.71
N GLU A 340 3.81 0.79 -13.83
CA GLU A 340 4.14 1.79 -14.85
C GLU A 340 3.13 1.75 -15.98
N PHE A 341 2.52 2.91 -16.25
CA PHE A 341 1.57 3.12 -17.32
C PHE A 341 2.17 4.09 -18.34
N PRO A 342 2.35 3.71 -19.61
CA PRO A 342 2.87 4.64 -20.61
C PRO A 342 1.87 5.78 -20.81
N CYS A 343 2.37 7.02 -20.84
CA CYS A 343 1.55 8.16 -21.21
C CYS A 343 1.17 8.04 -22.69
N THR A 344 -0.11 8.23 -23.01
CA THR A 344 -0.56 8.31 -24.41
C THR A 344 -0.26 9.73 -24.92
N GLU A 345 0.19 9.88 -26.17
CA GLU A 345 0.43 11.21 -26.74
C GLU A 345 -0.87 12.01 -26.82
N CYS A 346 -0.98 13.08 -26.03
CA CYS A 346 -2.11 14.01 -26.16
C CYS A 346 -1.97 14.86 -27.43
N PRO A 347 -3.08 15.11 -28.16
CA PRO A 347 -3.07 16.07 -29.25
C PRO A 347 -2.73 17.45 -28.71
N ALA A 348 -1.90 18.22 -29.43
CA ALA A 348 -1.54 19.57 -29.01
C ALA A 348 -2.82 20.40 -28.74
N PRO A 349 -2.95 21.05 -27.56
CA PRO A 349 -4.12 21.84 -27.25
C PRO A 349 -4.23 23.00 -28.24
N THR A 350 -5.45 23.33 -28.66
CA THR A 350 -5.67 24.42 -29.62
C THR A 350 -6.29 25.61 -28.89
N ASN A 351 -5.92 26.83 -29.27
CA ASN A 351 -6.64 28.05 -28.87
C ASN A 351 -7.72 28.44 -29.89
N THR A 352 -8.01 27.57 -30.88
CA THR A 352 -8.98 27.87 -31.93
C THR A 352 -10.39 27.86 -31.35
N GLY A 353 -11.07 29.00 -31.43
CA GLY A 353 -12.41 29.19 -30.86
C GLY A 353 -12.43 29.86 -29.48
N MET A 354 -11.25 30.16 -28.90
CA MET A 354 -11.14 31.06 -27.75
C MET A 354 -10.90 32.48 -28.28
N ASP A 355 -11.87 33.38 -28.10
CA ASP A 355 -11.65 34.80 -28.42
C ASP A 355 -10.60 35.39 -27.45
N CYS A 356 -9.78 36.32 -27.92
CA CYS A 356 -8.86 37.03 -27.03
C CYS A 356 -9.59 38.18 -26.31
N PRO A 357 -9.64 38.23 -24.96
CA PRO A 357 -10.36 39.27 -24.24
C PRO A 357 -9.60 40.58 -24.33
N LYS A 358 -10.31 41.70 -24.52
CA LYS A 358 -9.70 43.02 -24.60
C LYS A 358 -8.81 43.31 -23.39
N GLY A 359 -7.62 43.85 -23.63
CA GLY A 359 -6.61 44.11 -22.58
C GLY A 359 -5.58 42.99 -22.42
N PHE A 360 -5.65 41.93 -23.24
CA PHE A 360 -4.71 40.80 -23.19
C PHE A 360 -4.05 40.52 -24.55
N ILE A 361 -2.87 39.94 -24.54
CA ILE A 361 -2.25 39.26 -25.67
C ILE A 361 -2.49 37.77 -25.45
N CYS A 362 -3.02 37.08 -26.46
CA CYS A 362 -3.33 35.65 -26.38
C CYS A 362 -2.44 34.84 -27.32
N GLU A 363 -1.77 33.85 -26.76
CA GLU A 363 -0.88 32.94 -27.48
C GLU A 363 -1.30 31.48 -27.23
N PRO A 364 -1.00 30.55 -28.14
CA PRO A 364 -1.16 29.12 -27.86
C PRO A 364 -0.35 28.72 -26.62
N ALA A 365 -0.88 27.80 -25.82
CA ALA A 365 -0.16 27.30 -24.65
C ALA A 365 1.06 26.45 -25.06
N GLU A 366 2.11 26.48 -24.25
CA GLU A 366 3.37 25.78 -24.50
C GLU A 366 3.34 24.37 -23.91
N THR A 367 4.01 23.42 -24.56
CA THR A 367 4.20 22.07 -24.04
C THR A 367 5.61 21.86 -23.50
N ARG A 368 5.74 21.09 -22.42
CA ARG A 368 7.02 20.60 -21.90
C ARG A 368 6.93 19.12 -21.50
N GLU A 369 8.08 18.46 -21.47
CA GLU A 369 8.20 17.09 -20.98
C GLU A 369 8.22 17.07 -19.45
N GLY A 370 7.21 16.43 -18.84
CA GLY A 370 7.10 16.13 -17.41
C GLY A 370 7.13 14.61 -17.15
N GLN A 371 6.37 14.13 -16.15
CA GLN A 371 6.09 12.68 -16.00
C GLN A 371 5.25 12.18 -17.19
N CYS A 372 4.23 12.94 -17.58
CA CYS A 372 3.65 12.96 -18.92
C CYS A 372 3.86 14.35 -19.53
N SER A 373 3.53 14.54 -20.82
CA SER A 373 3.55 15.88 -21.42
C SER A 373 2.67 16.83 -20.61
N GLU A 374 3.16 18.05 -20.39
CA GLU A 374 2.50 19.10 -19.62
C GLU A 374 2.28 20.33 -20.49
N VAL A 375 1.19 21.07 -20.25
CA VAL A 375 0.88 22.34 -20.92
C VAL A 375 0.89 23.48 -19.91
N PHE A 376 1.62 24.54 -20.22
CA PHE A 376 1.82 25.69 -19.35
C PHE A 376 1.99 26.99 -20.16
N CYS A 377 2.12 28.11 -19.44
CA CYS A 377 2.44 29.42 -20.02
C CYS A 377 3.74 29.95 -19.43
N SER A 378 4.73 30.24 -20.27
CA SER A 378 5.98 30.88 -19.83
C SER A 378 5.74 32.34 -19.40
N THR A 379 4.77 33.00 -20.03
CA THR A 379 4.28 34.34 -19.69
C THR A 379 2.76 34.40 -19.67
N GLY A 380 2.21 35.18 -18.73
CA GLY A 380 0.77 35.32 -18.56
C GLY A 380 0.14 34.21 -17.73
N SER A 381 -1.18 34.08 -17.83
CA SER A 381 -1.97 33.08 -17.13
C SER A 381 -2.53 32.05 -18.12
N LEU A 382 -2.47 30.78 -17.77
CA LEU A 382 -3.11 29.71 -18.54
C LEU A 382 -4.63 29.77 -18.29
N THR A 383 -5.41 29.86 -19.36
CA THR A 383 -6.86 29.71 -19.31
C THR A 383 -7.30 28.60 -20.25
N ALA A 384 -8.30 27.83 -19.84
CA ALA A 384 -8.89 26.80 -20.65
C ALA A 384 -10.36 27.08 -20.94
N ASN A 385 -10.88 26.43 -21.99
CA ASN A 385 -12.26 26.51 -22.49
C ASN A 385 -12.76 27.93 -22.84
N THR A 386 -13.96 28.02 -23.42
CA THR A 386 -14.55 29.33 -23.80
C THR A 386 -15.00 30.17 -22.60
N GLU A 387 -15.17 29.56 -21.43
CA GLU A 387 -15.52 30.22 -20.17
C GLU A 387 -14.28 30.77 -19.43
N ARG A 388 -13.07 30.50 -19.93
CA ARG A 388 -11.78 30.96 -19.40
C ARG A 388 -11.52 30.51 -17.97
N THR A 389 -11.66 29.22 -17.72
CA THR A 389 -11.28 28.65 -16.42
C THR A 389 -9.79 28.88 -16.20
N PRO A 390 -9.39 29.59 -15.12
CA PRO A 390 -7.98 29.86 -14.83
C PRO A 390 -7.30 28.58 -14.33
N LEU A 391 -6.16 28.25 -14.94
CA LEU A 391 -5.37 27.05 -14.63
C LEU A 391 -3.91 27.42 -14.38
N THR A 392 -3.19 26.53 -13.71
CA THR A 392 -1.73 26.64 -13.53
C THR A 392 -0.96 25.67 -14.42
N LEU A 393 -1.55 24.52 -14.71
CA LEU A 393 -0.95 23.43 -15.47
C LEU A 393 -2.07 22.52 -16.01
N LEU A 394 -1.87 21.98 -17.21
CA LEU A 394 -2.61 20.82 -17.68
C LEU A 394 -1.63 19.66 -17.87
N THR A 395 -2.02 18.47 -17.46
CA THR A 395 -1.23 17.25 -17.61
C THR A 395 -1.93 16.32 -18.58
N CYS A 396 -1.18 15.68 -19.46
CA CYS A 396 -1.73 14.66 -20.35
C CYS A 396 -2.08 13.40 -19.57
N SER A 397 -3.32 12.94 -19.66
CA SER A 397 -3.80 11.71 -19.04
C SER A 397 -3.45 10.45 -19.86
N THR A 398 -3.60 9.28 -19.25
CA THR A 398 -3.45 7.99 -19.95
C THR A 398 -4.49 7.80 -21.07
N GLU A 399 -5.61 8.50 -21.02
CA GLU A 399 -6.68 8.46 -22.03
C GLU A 399 -6.46 9.45 -23.19
N ALA A 400 -5.28 10.10 -23.26
CA ALA A 400 -4.94 11.14 -24.23
C ALA A 400 -5.79 12.43 -24.10
N GLU A 401 -6.18 12.78 -22.87
CA GLU A 401 -6.91 14.00 -22.56
C GLU A 401 -6.05 14.97 -21.73
N TRP A 402 -6.16 16.28 -21.97
CA TRP A 402 -5.51 17.27 -21.10
C TRP A 402 -6.37 17.51 -19.87
N ILE A 403 -5.89 17.14 -18.70
CA ILE A 403 -6.61 17.26 -17.45
C ILE A 403 -5.96 18.27 -16.50
N ASP A 404 -6.76 18.93 -15.66
CA ASP A 404 -6.25 19.76 -14.57
C ASP A 404 -5.98 18.95 -13.29
N THR A 405 -5.66 19.63 -12.18
CA THR A 405 -5.41 18.98 -10.88
C THR A 405 -6.64 18.35 -10.23
N GLN A 406 -7.82 18.50 -10.84
CA GLN A 406 -9.10 17.94 -10.38
C GLN A 406 -9.63 16.89 -11.37
N ASP A 407 -8.80 16.41 -12.29
CA ASP A 407 -9.13 15.44 -13.33
C ASP A 407 -10.25 15.91 -14.28
N VAL A 408 -10.38 17.22 -14.50
CA VAL A 408 -11.35 17.77 -15.47
C VAL A 408 -10.69 17.86 -16.85
N PRO A 409 -11.29 17.30 -17.92
CA PRO A 409 -10.69 17.30 -19.24
C PRO A 409 -10.92 18.60 -20.02
N TYR A 410 -9.91 19.01 -20.78
CA TYR A 410 -9.89 20.21 -21.60
C TYR A 410 -9.36 19.90 -23.00
N THR A 411 -9.92 20.57 -24.00
CA THR A 411 -9.47 20.48 -25.40
C THR A 411 -8.97 21.82 -25.92
N LEU A 412 -9.25 22.90 -25.20
CA LEU A 412 -8.89 24.26 -25.54
C LEU A 412 -8.11 24.90 -24.39
N ALA A 413 -6.97 25.50 -24.71
CA ALA A 413 -6.16 26.26 -23.77
C ALA A 413 -5.39 27.38 -24.48
N GLN A 414 -5.19 28.51 -23.78
CA GLN A 414 -4.39 29.62 -24.26
C GLN A 414 -3.68 30.34 -23.11
N CYS A 415 -2.60 31.05 -23.44
CA CYS A 415 -1.91 31.94 -22.52
C CYS A 415 -2.43 33.35 -22.69
N GLU A 416 -2.92 33.95 -21.60
CA GLU A 416 -3.43 35.32 -21.57
C GLU A 416 -2.47 36.21 -20.79
N THR A 417 -1.79 37.13 -21.50
CA THR A 417 -0.87 38.07 -20.88
C THR A 417 -1.47 39.49 -20.86
N PRO A 418 -1.67 40.13 -19.69
CA PRO A 418 -2.20 41.48 -19.60
C PRO A 418 -1.32 42.49 -20.35
N CYS A 419 -1.91 43.24 -21.28
CA CYS A 419 -1.25 44.29 -22.04
C CYS A 419 -1.85 45.68 -21.79
N ASP A 420 -2.70 45.85 -20.78
CA ASP A 420 -3.31 47.12 -20.39
C ASP A 420 -2.58 47.83 -19.24
N GLN A 421 -1.49 47.24 -18.75
CA GLN A 421 -0.75 47.69 -17.57
C GLN A 421 0.32 48.76 -17.83
N CYS A 422 0.47 49.24 -19.07
CA CYS A 422 1.45 50.29 -19.36
C CYS A 422 1.04 51.64 -18.78
N SER A 423 1.93 52.25 -18.00
CA SER A 423 1.80 53.66 -17.62
C SER A 423 1.91 54.55 -18.86
N THR A 424 1.06 55.57 -18.98
CA THR A 424 1.09 56.53 -20.11
C THR A 424 2.50 57.05 -20.37
N PRO A 425 3.01 56.99 -21.63
CA PRO A 425 4.33 57.53 -21.94
C PRO A 425 4.37 59.02 -21.63
N THR A 426 5.42 59.45 -20.92
CA THR A 426 5.62 60.86 -20.62
C THR A 426 6.58 61.49 -21.63
N ASN A 427 6.41 62.78 -21.91
CA ASN A 427 7.40 63.58 -22.64
C ASN A 427 8.36 64.32 -21.67
N ALA A 428 8.32 64.00 -20.38
CA ALA A 428 9.11 64.66 -19.37
C ALA A 428 10.62 64.36 -19.55
N GLY A 429 11.43 65.41 -19.60
CA GLY A 429 12.87 65.30 -19.81
C GLY A 429 13.29 65.06 -21.26
N MET A 430 12.34 64.95 -22.21
CA MET A 430 12.66 64.96 -23.64
C MET A 430 12.87 66.41 -24.11
N THR A 431 13.98 66.69 -24.78
CA THR A 431 14.20 68.00 -25.42
C THR A 431 13.39 68.09 -26.70
N CYS A 432 12.65 69.18 -26.90
CA CYS A 432 11.98 69.47 -28.16
C CYS A 432 12.96 70.04 -29.20
N LEU A 433 12.92 69.55 -30.44
CA LEU A 433 13.80 70.05 -31.49
C LEU A 433 13.44 71.49 -31.86
N SER A 434 14.44 72.32 -32.13
CA SER A 434 14.22 73.70 -32.56
C SER A 434 13.33 73.74 -33.81
N GLY A 435 12.26 74.54 -33.76
CA GLY A 435 11.29 74.66 -34.85
C GLY A 435 10.13 73.66 -34.79
N PHE A 436 10.01 72.90 -33.70
CA PHE A 436 8.90 72.00 -33.42
C PHE A 436 8.18 72.40 -32.13
N VAL A 437 6.89 72.08 -32.09
CA VAL A 437 6.08 72.08 -30.88
C VAL A 437 5.92 70.64 -30.44
N CYS A 438 6.33 70.35 -29.19
CA CYS A 438 6.27 69.01 -28.64
C CYS A 438 5.09 68.87 -27.68
N THR A 439 4.24 67.86 -27.91
CA THR A 439 3.12 67.53 -27.04
C THR A 439 3.24 66.08 -26.54
N PRO A 440 2.57 65.73 -25.43
CA PRO A 440 2.41 64.34 -25.05
C PRO A 440 1.75 63.53 -26.18
N VAL A 441 2.05 62.23 -26.20
CA VAL A 441 1.38 61.27 -27.09
C VAL A 441 -0.04 60.98 -26.61
N THR A 442 -0.92 60.59 -27.52
CA THR A 442 -2.27 60.13 -27.20
C THR A 442 -2.29 58.61 -27.11
N VAL A 443 -2.88 58.06 -26.05
CA VAL A 443 -3.06 56.62 -25.87
C VAL A 443 -4.48 56.24 -26.29
N ASN A 444 -4.60 55.39 -27.30
CA ASN A 444 -5.85 54.78 -27.72
C ASN A 444 -6.00 53.41 -27.03
N THR A 445 -7.09 53.20 -26.31
CA THR A 445 -7.42 51.96 -25.60
C THR A 445 -8.59 51.19 -26.22
N ASP A 446 -9.02 51.54 -27.44
CA ASP A 446 -10.18 50.93 -28.09
C ASP A 446 -9.87 49.55 -28.71
N GLY A 447 -8.62 49.36 -29.16
CA GLY A 447 -8.11 48.09 -29.69
C GLY A 447 -7.83 47.03 -28.62
N GLN A 448 -7.24 45.91 -29.06
CA GLN A 448 -6.90 44.78 -28.19
C GLN A 448 -5.95 45.16 -27.05
N CYS A 449 -4.90 45.92 -27.38
CA CYS A 449 -3.95 46.51 -26.43
C CYS A 449 -3.87 48.02 -26.66
N PRO A 450 -3.52 48.82 -25.63
CA PRO A 450 -3.29 50.25 -25.76
C PRO A 450 -2.19 50.57 -26.79
N VAL A 451 -2.46 51.58 -27.62
CA VAL A 451 -1.53 52.08 -28.63
C VAL A 451 -1.30 53.58 -28.42
N ALA A 452 -0.05 53.97 -28.21
CA ALA A 452 0.36 55.37 -28.16
C ALA A 452 0.72 55.86 -29.56
N SER A 453 0.14 57.00 -29.95
CA SER A 453 0.33 57.61 -31.27
C SER A 453 0.16 59.12 -31.21
N CYS A 454 0.44 59.79 -32.33
CA CYS A 454 0.26 61.22 -32.48
C CYS A 454 -0.94 61.53 -33.37
N GLU A 455 -1.86 62.36 -32.88
CA GLU A 455 -2.97 62.88 -33.69
C GLU A 455 -2.47 63.78 -34.84
N SER A 456 -1.36 64.49 -34.62
CA SER A 456 -0.64 65.25 -35.63
C SER A 456 0.86 65.28 -35.34
N GLY A 457 1.67 65.44 -36.39
CA GLY A 457 3.13 65.44 -36.29
C GLY A 457 3.76 64.05 -36.35
N HIS A 458 5.05 63.98 -36.03
CA HIS A 458 5.81 62.73 -35.96
C HIS A 458 6.02 62.32 -34.51
N MET A 459 5.84 61.03 -34.20
CA MET A 459 6.16 60.54 -32.87
C MET A 459 7.66 60.24 -32.77
N THR A 460 8.26 60.73 -31.69
CA THR A 460 9.65 60.41 -31.32
C THR A 460 9.65 59.75 -29.94
N ALA A 461 10.45 58.71 -29.78
CA ALA A 461 10.52 57.92 -28.55
C ALA A 461 11.95 57.79 -28.03
N GLY A 462 12.07 57.69 -26.70
CA GLY A 462 13.33 57.54 -25.99
C GLY A 462 14.21 58.79 -26.00
N ASP A 463 15.27 58.77 -25.18
CA ASP A 463 16.19 59.91 -25.05
C ASP A 463 16.99 60.15 -26.35
N GLY A 464 17.15 59.12 -27.19
CA GLY A 464 17.78 59.19 -28.52
C GLY A 464 16.89 59.76 -29.62
N ARG A 465 15.62 60.08 -29.33
CA ARG A 465 14.64 60.66 -30.28
C ARG A 465 14.43 59.80 -31.54
N THR A 466 14.28 58.50 -31.36
CA THR A 466 13.97 57.58 -32.47
C THR A 466 12.59 57.89 -33.01
N THR A 467 12.47 58.17 -34.32
CA THR A 467 11.17 58.36 -34.96
C THR A 467 10.48 57.01 -35.12
N VAL A 468 9.29 56.88 -34.55
CA VAL A 468 8.49 55.65 -34.57
C VAL A 468 7.05 55.99 -35.00
N PRO A 469 6.34 55.10 -35.71
CA PRO A 469 4.97 55.39 -36.14
C PRO A 469 3.94 55.29 -35.00
N SER A 470 4.13 54.34 -34.10
CA SER A 470 3.28 54.07 -32.93
C SER A 470 4.05 53.22 -31.93
N LEU A 471 3.60 53.21 -30.67
CA LEU A 471 4.05 52.28 -29.64
C LEU A 471 2.86 51.47 -29.17
N SER A 472 3.02 50.17 -29.01
CA SER A 472 2.01 49.29 -28.40
C SER A 472 2.46 48.88 -27.01
N CYS A 473 1.53 48.78 -26.06
CA CYS A 473 1.84 48.16 -24.78
C CYS A 473 2.01 46.65 -24.98
N ASN A 474 3.16 46.10 -24.56
CA ASN A 474 3.38 44.66 -24.54
C ASN A 474 2.85 44.03 -23.25
N GLY A 475 2.87 42.70 -23.20
CA GLY A 475 2.46 41.91 -22.03
C GLY A 475 3.32 42.08 -20.77
N LEU A 476 4.37 42.92 -20.81
CA LEU A 476 5.31 43.17 -19.72
C LEU A 476 5.19 44.60 -19.16
N ALA A 477 4.08 45.29 -19.44
CA ALA A 477 3.86 46.69 -19.07
C ALA A 477 4.92 47.66 -19.66
N GLN A 478 5.41 47.36 -20.87
CA GLN A 478 6.39 48.18 -21.59
C GLN A 478 5.82 48.68 -22.92
N TRP A 479 6.16 49.92 -23.28
CA TRP A 479 5.85 50.44 -24.61
C TRP A 479 6.90 49.99 -25.60
N VAL A 480 6.48 49.30 -26.66
CA VAL A 480 7.37 48.79 -27.69
C VAL A 480 7.00 49.32 -29.07
N ASP A 481 8.01 49.51 -29.93
CA ASP A 481 7.81 49.76 -31.35
C ASP A 481 7.58 48.46 -32.14
N PRO A 482 7.30 48.50 -33.46
CA PRO A 482 7.13 47.31 -34.28
C PRO A 482 8.38 46.40 -34.38
N GLN A 483 9.54 46.86 -33.92
CA GLN A 483 10.80 46.11 -33.84
C GLN A 483 11.06 45.56 -32.42
N ALA A 484 10.07 45.65 -31.51
CA ALA A 484 10.15 45.25 -30.11
C ALA A 484 11.16 46.04 -29.27
N THR A 485 11.56 47.25 -29.70
CA THR A 485 12.41 48.13 -28.89
C THR A 485 11.58 48.78 -27.78
N VAL A 486 12.06 48.74 -26.54
CA VAL A 486 11.34 49.27 -25.37
C VAL A 486 11.62 50.76 -25.18
N TYR A 487 10.56 51.53 -24.92
CA TYR A 487 10.62 52.95 -24.61
C TYR A 487 9.84 53.28 -23.33
N THR A 488 10.33 54.26 -22.58
CA THR A 488 9.66 54.76 -21.36
C THR A 488 9.13 56.18 -21.52
N LYS A 489 9.49 56.85 -22.62
CA LYS A 489 9.15 58.24 -22.93
C LYS A 489 8.87 58.38 -24.42
N ALA A 490 7.87 59.20 -24.76
CA ALA A 490 7.56 59.55 -26.13
C ALA A 490 6.89 60.93 -26.21
N GLN A 491 7.06 61.60 -27.34
CA GLN A 491 6.43 62.88 -27.62
C GLN A 491 6.03 63.01 -29.10
N CYS A 492 5.01 63.80 -29.36
CA CYS A 492 4.63 64.21 -30.70
C CYS A 492 5.33 65.50 -31.07
N GLU A 493 5.97 65.55 -32.22
CA GLU A 493 6.67 66.71 -32.73
C GLU A 493 5.97 67.24 -33.98
N THR A 494 5.41 68.44 -33.88
CA THR A 494 4.74 69.11 -34.98
C THR A 494 5.54 70.34 -35.39
N GLY A 495 5.96 70.41 -36.65
CA GLY A 495 6.76 71.54 -37.16
C GLY A 495 5.98 72.86 -37.11
N CYS A 496 6.59 73.90 -36.54
CA CYS A 496 6.01 75.26 -36.43
C CYS A 496 6.74 76.32 -37.27
N LEU A 497 7.64 75.88 -38.17
CA LEU A 497 8.44 76.76 -39.03
C LEU A 497 7.67 77.28 -40.27
N TYR A 498 6.51 76.73 -40.58
CA TYR A 498 5.72 77.07 -41.77
C TYR A 498 4.74 78.24 -41.57
N CYS A 499 5.13 79.26 -40.82
CA CYS A 499 4.46 80.55 -40.89
C CYS A 499 5.01 81.34 -42.09
N GLY A 500 4.12 81.80 -42.97
CA GLY A 500 4.48 82.76 -44.01
C GLY A 500 5.16 84.00 -43.43
N ASP A 501 6.05 84.62 -44.20
CA ASP A 501 6.73 85.83 -43.76
C ASP A 501 5.71 86.97 -43.57
N VAL A 502 5.85 87.70 -42.46
CA VAL A 502 5.04 88.89 -42.18
C VAL A 502 5.70 90.08 -42.84
N ASN A 503 5.07 90.61 -43.89
CA ASN A 503 5.57 91.79 -44.59
C ASN A 503 5.08 93.06 -43.89
N ALA A 504 6.04 93.87 -43.42
CA ALA A 504 5.75 95.14 -42.76
C ALA A 504 5.26 96.20 -43.76
N GLY A 505 4.11 96.81 -43.49
CA GLY A 505 3.64 98.00 -44.17
C GLY A 505 4.33 99.29 -43.70
N THR A 506 4.06 100.41 -44.39
CA THR A 506 4.63 101.72 -44.05
C THR A 506 4.33 102.13 -42.61
N GLY A 507 5.37 102.46 -41.83
CA GLY A 507 5.25 102.88 -40.42
C GLY A 507 5.19 101.73 -39.41
N VAL A 508 5.29 100.47 -39.87
CA VAL A 508 5.36 99.28 -39.01
C VAL A 508 6.78 98.71 -39.07
N THR A 509 7.35 98.40 -37.92
CA THR A 509 8.57 97.61 -37.80
C THR A 509 8.20 96.21 -37.33
N VAL A 510 8.54 95.20 -38.12
CA VAL A 510 8.39 93.79 -37.74
C VAL A 510 9.73 93.32 -37.20
N LYS A 511 9.75 92.88 -35.94
CA LYS A 511 10.89 92.18 -35.36
C LYS A 511 10.57 90.69 -35.36
N LEU A 512 11.28 89.92 -36.18
CA LEU A 512 11.28 88.47 -36.07
C LEU A 512 12.14 88.10 -34.86
N GLU A 513 11.51 87.36 -33.96
CA GLU A 513 12.10 86.73 -32.80
C GLU A 513 11.76 85.24 -32.88
N TYR A 514 12.37 84.45 -32.02
CA TYR A 514 12.00 83.06 -31.83
C TYR A 514 11.52 82.92 -30.40
N ASN A 515 10.40 82.22 -30.20
CA ASN A 515 9.94 81.92 -28.85
C ASN A 515 11.09 81.18 -28.13
N PRO A 516 11.52 81.65 -26.94
CA PRO A 516 12.73 81.14 -26.29
C PRO A 516 12.61 79.66 -25.86
N THR A 517 11.39 79.12 -25.81
CA THR A 517 11.11 77.74 -25.40
C THR A 517 10.84 76.83 -26.59
N THR A 518 10.03 77.25 -27.56
CA THR A 518 9.62 76.41 -28.70
C THR A 518 10.44 76.65 -29.97
N TRP A 519 11.24 77.73 -30.02
CA TRP A 519 11.97 78.18 -31.21
C TRP A 519 11.09 78.36 -32.45
N CYS A 520 9.77 78.48 -32.26
CA CYS A 520 8.84 78.85 -33.31
C CYS A 520 9.04 80.34 -33.64
N LYS A 521 8.84 80.71 -34.92
CA LYS A 521 8.87 82.12 -35.32
C LYS A 521 7.87 82.92 -34.47
N GLN A 522 8.32 84.05 -33.95
CA GLN A 522 7.53 85.00 -33.19
C GLN A 522 7.72 86.38 -33.82
N TYR A 523 6.64 87.09 -34.12
CA TYR A 523 6.72 88.43 -34.69
C TYR A 523 6.25 89.46 -33.68
N THR A 524 7.13 90.39 -33.32
CA THR A 524 6.82 91.55 -32.49
C THR A 524 6.67 92.78 -33.39
N LEU A 525 5.49 93.41 -33.37
CA LEU A 525 5.16 94.55 -34.23
C LEU A 525 5.28 95.87 -33.45
N THR A 526 6.12 96.80 -33.89
CA THR A 526 6.30 98.14 -33.28
C THR A 526 6.04 99.27 -34.29
N GLY A 527 5.61 100.45 -33.81
CA GLY A 527 5.29 101.62 -34.66
C GLY A 527 3.85 102.14 -34.58
N CYS A 528 2.90 101.40 -33.99
CA CYS A 528 1.52 101.89 -33.77
C CYS A 528 1.04 101.66 -32.32
N PRO A 529 0.82 102.71 -31.51
CA PRO A 529 0.38 102.57 -30.11
C PRO A 529 -1.03 101.97 -29.93
N ARG A 530 -1.86 102.00 -30.97
CA ARG A 530 -3.27 101.56 -30.93
C ARG A 530 -3.48 100.18 -31.57
N GLY A 531 -2.40 99.49 -31.92
CA GLY A 531 -2.42 98.19 -32.59
C GLY A 531 -2.50 98.26 -34.12
N TYR A 532 -2.34 97.11 -34.77
CA TYR A 532 -2.26 96.94 -36.22
C TYR A 532 -3.51 96.24 -36.74
N ARG A 533 -4.01 96.59 -37.92
CA ARG A 533 -5.14 95.87 -38.50
C ARG A 533 -4.71 94.85 -39.52
N ILE A 534 -5.22 93.63 -39.38
CA ILE A 534 -5.21 92.61 -40.44
C ILE A 534 -6.68 92.27 -40.72
N GLY A 535 -7.16 92.63 -41.92
CA GLY A 535 -8.58 92.56 -42.23
C GLY A 535 -9.44 93.44 -41.30
N ARG A 536 -10.34 92.83 -40.52
CA ARG A 536 -11.23 93.53 -39.56
C ARG A 536 -10.73 93.53 -38.11
N THR A 537 -9.65 92.80 -37.82
CA THR A 537 -9.15 92.60 -36.45
C THR A 537 -8.03 93.58 -36.14
N THR A 538 -8.05 94.19 -34.96
CA THR A 538 -6.95 95.01 -34.44
C THR A 538 -6.08 94.15 -33.51
N ILE A 539 -4.77 94.16 -33.73
CA ILE A 539 -3.77 93.37 -33.02
C ILE A 539 -2.91 94.32 -32.19
N THR A 540 -2.85 94.11 -30.88
CA THR A 540 -2.03 94.92 -29.97
C THR A 540 -0.90 94.12 -29.32
N GLY A 541 -0.78 92.82 -29.62
CA GLY A 541 0.19 91.91 -29.01
C GLY A 541 1.14 91.22 -29.99
N VAL A 542 1.97 90.33 -29.44
CA VAL A 542 2.95 89.50 -30.14
C VAL A 542 2.24 88.38 -30.94
N LEU A 543 2.73 88.08 -32.14
CA LEU A 543 2.25 86.97 -32.98
C LEU A 543 3.17 85.75 -32.81
N THR A 544 2.66 84.60 -32.37
CA THR A 544 3.44 83.35 -32.23
C THR A 544 2.97 82.26 -33.18
N CYS A 545 3.90 81.42 -33.64
CA CYS A 545 3.65 80.33 -34.59
C CYS A 545 3.45 78.95 -33.95
N ASP A 546 3.45 78.87 -32.62
CA ASP A 546 3.39 77.65 -31.83
C ASP A 546 1.99 76.99 -31.79
N ARG A 547 0.94 77.71 -32.19
CA ARG A 547 -0.42 77.17 -32.36
C ARG A 547 -1.13 77.96 -33.45
N PHE A 548 -1.31 77.38 -34.66
CA PHE A 548 -2.16 77.88 -35.76
C PHE A 548 -2.77 79.27 -35.47
N LEU A 549 -1.98 80.35 -35.62
CA LEU A 549 -2.31 81.76 -35.26
C LEU A 549 -3.57 81.91 -34.38
N ARG A 550 -3.54 81.48 -33.10
CA ARG A 550 -4.63 81.78 -32.17
C ARG A 550 -4.45 83.18 -31.60
N TRP A 551 -5.22 84.11 -32.15
CA TRP A 551 -5.32 85.52 -31.77
C TRP A 551 -5.69 85.66 -30.29
N THR A 552 -4.83 86.22 -29.45
CA THR A 552 -5.17 86.55 -28.05
C THR A 552 -6.11 87.76 -27.92
N SER A 553 -6.67 88.26 -29.03
CA SER A 553 -7.82 89.16 -29.05
C SER A 553 -8.68 88.98 -30.31
N GLY A 554 -9.43 87.87 -30.42
CA GLY A 554 -10.51 87.74 -31.41
C GLY A 554 -10.75 86.33 -31.99
N SER A 555 -11.97 86.10 -32.49
CA SER A 555 -12.50 84.81 -32.95
C SER A 555 -12.23 84.54 -34.45
N TYR A 556 -10.99 84.28 -34.83
CA TYR A 556 -10.65 83.78 -36.17
C TYR A 556 -9.72 82.56 -36.11
N THR A 557 -9.99 81.53 -36.93
CA THR A 557 -9.16 80.33 -37.09
C THR A 557 -9.06 80.03 -38.59
N GLY A 558 -7.89 80.24 -39.20
CA GLY A 558 -7.62 79.93 -40.61
C GLY A 558 -6.13 79.74 -40.88
N GLU A 559 -5.78 78.85 -41.81
CA GLU A 559 -4.38 78.57 -42.20
C GLU A 559 -3.77 79.74 -42.98
N ALA A 560 -2.61 80.25 -42.55
CA ALA A 560 -1.87 81.29 -43.24
C ALA A 560 -0.73 80.67 -44.06
N ARG A 561 -1.05 80.16 -45.26
CA ARG A 561 -0.04 79.67 -46.21
C ARG A 561 0.50 80.75 -47.16
N GLU A 562 -0.02 81.98 -47.11
CA GLU A 562 0.41 83.11 -47.93
C GLU A 562 0.90 84.30 -47.08
N ALA A 563 1.86 85.07 -47.62
CA ALA A 563 2.44 86.22 -46.93
C ALA A 563 1.38 87.30 -46.67
N ASN A 564 1.14 87.64 -45.41
CA ASN A 564 0.18 88.65 -45.02
C ASN A 564 0.88 90.02 -44.87
N LEU A 565 0.38 91.04 -45.59
CA LEU A 565 0.83 92.43 -45.43
C LEU A 565 0.13 93.07 -44.22
N VAL A 566 0.90 93.57 -43.26
CA VAL A 566 0.35 94.24 -42.07
C VAL A 566 0.57 95.74 -42.18
N ASN A 567 -0.50 96.49 -42.42
CA ASN A 567 -0.45 97.95 -42.46
C ASN A 567 -0.88 98.56 -41.12
N ALA A 568 -0.20 99.61 -40.69
CA ALA A 568 -0.78 100.54 -39.73
C ALA A 568 -2.04 101.12 -40.39
N SER A 569 -3.21 100.91 -39.79
CA SER A 569 -4.40 101.62 -40.27
C SER A 569 -4.15 103.11 -40.15
N ILE A 570 -4.66 103.86 -41.12
CA ILE A 570 -4.68 105.32 -41.16
C ILE A 570 -5.44 105.81 -39.93
N VAL A 571 -4.74 105.88 -38.80
CA VAL A 571 -5.10 106.62 -37.61
C VAL A 571 -4.13 107.81 -37.61
N PRO A 572 -4.61 109.06 -37.48
CA PRO A 572 -3.85 110.26 -37.87
C PRO A 572 -2.48 110.46 -37.18
N ASP A 573 -2.14 109.67 -36.17
CA ASP A 573 -0.96 109.88 -35.33
C ASP A 573 0.23 108.96 -35.65
N CYS A 574 0.18 108.16 -36.72
CA CYS A 574 1.24 107.20 -37.08
C CYS A 574 2.17 107.65 -38.23
N GLN A 575 2.31 108.95 -38.49
CA GLN A 575 3.24 109.48 -39.51
C GLN A 575 4.33 110.35 -38.85
N PRO A 576 5.63 110.14 -39.17
CA PRO A 576 6.69 111.06 -38.76
C PRO A 576 6.52 112.40 -39.49
N ILE A 577 6.40 113.49 -38.72
CA ILE A 577 6.23 114.85 -39.24
C ILE A 577 7.46 115.27 -40.06
N LYS A 578 7.33 115.34 -41.39
CA LYS A 578 8.25 116.09 -42.25
C LYS A 578 7.57 117.36 -42.77
N ARG A 579 8.01 118.51 -42.25
CA ARG A 579 7.74 119.86 -42.80
C ARG A 579 8.50 120.01 -44.12
N ILE A 580 7.80 120.30 -45.23
CA ILE A 580 8.38 120.97 -46.39
C ILE A 580 7.38 122.04 -46.88
N SER A 581 7.90 123.26 -47.00
CA SER A 581 7.27 124.48 -47.48
C SER A 581 7.29 124.59 -49.01
N GLY A 582 6.25 125.22 -49.59
CA GLY A 582 6.41 126.12 -50.74
C GLY A 582 6.07 125.59 -52.14
N GLU A 583 4.95 126.10 -52.67
CA GLU A 583 4.68 126.48 -54.08
C GLU A 583 4.70 125.41 -55.21
N LYS A 584 3.53 124.99 -55.71
CA LYS A 584 2.75 125.65 -56.80
C LYS A 584 1.64 124.70 -57.31
N LEU A 585 0.41 125.24 -57.37
CA LEU A 585 -0.76 124.64 -58.03
C LEU A 585 -0.62 124.69 -59.56
N LEU A 586 -1.13 123.67 -60.27
CA LEU A 586 -2.26 123.81 -61.23
C LEU A 586 -2.76 122.44 -61.75
N TYR A 587 -4.04 122.12 -61.48
CA TYR A 587 -5.12 121.55 -62.34
C TYR A 587 -4.88 120.27 -63.19
N MET A 588 -5.81 119.35 -63.50
CA MET A 588 -7.23 119.00 -63.20
C MET A 588 -7.44 117.61 -63.86
N VAL A 589 -7.96 116.57 -63.18
CA VAL A 589 -9.34 116.00 -63.27
C VAL A 589 -9.88 115.61 -64.66
N HIS A 590 -10.02 114.29 -64.92
CA HIS A 590 -11.24 113.54 -65.32
C HIS A 590 -10.86 112.06 -65.62
N ARG A 591 -11.33 110.99 -64.97
CA ARG A 591 -12.66 110.41 -64.67
C ARG A 591 -13.30 109.65 -65.85
N ILE A 592 -13.90 108.48 -65.53
CA ILE A 592 -14.98 107.70 -66.23
C ILE A 592 -14.44 106.54 -67.11
N GLN A 593 -14.90 105.28 -67.09
CA GLN A 593 -15.89 104.48 -66.31
C GLN A 593 -15.67 102.96 -66.65
N LYS A 594 -15.92 102.00 -65.73
CA LYS A 594 -17.05 101.01 -65.71
C LYS A 594 -17.19 100.15 -67.00
N LYS A 595 -17.51 98.85 -67.05
CA LYS A 595 -18.17 97.87 -66.16
C LYS A 595 -18.25 96.54 -66.97
N ASN A 596 -18.07 95.36 -66.39
CA ASN A 596 -19.04 94.23 -66.24
C ASN A 596 -18.22 92.94 -66.50
N ILE A 597 -18.03 92.00 -65.58
CA ILE A 597 -18.96 91.05 -64.93
C ILE A 597 -19.76 90.22 -65.93
N GLU A 598 -19.35 88.97 -66.12
CA GLU A 598 -20.23 87.82 -66.33
C GLU A 598 -19.73 86.60 -65.53
N PRO A 599 -20.64 85.69 -65.10
CA PRO A 599 -20.37 84.74 -64.04
C PRO A 599 -20.17 83.29 -64.49
N SER A 600 -19.37 82.60 -63.66
CA SER A 600 -19.29 81.16 -63.34
C SER A 600 -20.47 80.26 -63.76
N ARG A 601 -20.14 79.09 -64.34
CA ARG A 601 -20.68 77.78 -63.91
C ARG A 601 -19.87 76.57 -64.42
N ARG A 602 -19.12 75.99 -63.47
CA ARG A 602 -19.00 74.56 -63.10
C ARG A 602 -19.22 73.49 -64.20
N GLY A 603 -18.12 72.85 -64.61
CA GLY A 603 -18.06 71.47 -65.14
C GLY A 603 -17.95 70.43 -64.02
N VAL A 604 -18.61 69.27 -64.15
CA VAL A 604 -18.08 67.91 -64.50
C VAL A 604 -16.97 67.44 -63.52
N THR A 605 -17.01 66.32 -62.80
CA THR A 605 -17.14 64.86 -63.08
C THR A 605 -17.28 64.16 -61.69
N GLY A 606 -18.05 63.09 -61.47
CA GLY A 606 -17.79 61.68 -61.83
C GLY A 606 -17.78 60.84 -60.53
N THR A 607 -18.70 59.88 -60.32
CA THR A 607 -18.48 58.40 -60.36
C THR A 607 -17.12 57.98 -59.79
N THR A 608 -16.96 57.09 -58.81
CA THR A 608 -17.55 55.76 -58.51
C THR A 608 -16.91 55.36 -57.16
N GLY A 609 -17.53 54.62 -56.23
CA GLY A 609 -17.78 53.19 -56.37
C GLY A 609 -17.84 52.54 -54.99
N LYS A 610 -18.83 51.65 -54.84
CA LYS A 610 -18.98 50.68 -53.74
C LYS A 610 -17.81 49.69 -53.74
N LYS A 611 -17.43 49.22 -52.54
CA LYS A 611 -17.19 47.79 -52.30
C LYS A 611 -17.29 47.47 -50.80
N ASN A 612 -18.09 46.46 -50.51
CA ASN A 612 -18.05 45.68 -49.28
C ASN A 612 -16.75 44.85 -49.29
N TYR A 613 -16.07 44.81 -48.14
CA TYR A 613 -15.75 43.61 -47.36
C TYR A 613 -15.42 44.08 -45.94
#